data_AF-A0A1T5BXK7-F1
#
_entry.id   AF-A0A1T5BXK7-F1
#
_cell.length_a   1.000
_cell.length_b   1.000
_cell.length_c   1.000
_cell.angle_alpha   90.00
_cell.angle_beta   90.00
_cell.angle_gamma   90.00
#
_symmetry.space_group_name_H-M   'P 1'
#
loop_
_entity.id
_entity.type
_entity.pdbx_description
1 polymer ?
#
loop_
_entity_poly.entity_id
_entity_poly.type
_entity_poly.pdbx_seq_one_letter_code
_entity_poly.pdbx_strand_id
1 'polypeptide(L)'
;MSQRAFCLALLMPIAAAASAAPPPAPDLAPLVSKLVDDTARDSDSERRAFDALMNLGSAGVPYIVSHLGDGRRLPEQSIWVRRTGSRDRQGQPWYVHDGLEFVLKVVTGRAFGPQNGHLLPSQREKNTRKWVAWCVDHYPAQASVCRSGSRD
;
A
#
# COMPACT_ATOMS: atom_id res chain seq x y z
N MET A 1 -41.59 -59.97 32.76
CA MET A 1 -40.92 -60.18 31.46
C MET A 1 -40.09 -58.95 31.14
N SER A 2 -38.85 -59.21 30.71
CA SER A 2 -37.72 -58.28 30.66
C SER A 2 -37.73 -57.45 29.36
N GLN A 3 -37.42 -56.16 29.41
CA GLN A 3 -37.13 -55.39 28.20
C GLN A 3 -35.96 -54.43 28.47
N ARG A 4 -34.77 -54.87 28.05
CA ARG A 4 -33.53 -54.10 28.02
C ARG A 4 -33.56 -53.19 26.80
N ALA A 5 -33.49 -51.87 27.03
CA ALA A 5 -33.22 -50.91 25.96
C ALA A 5 -31.71 -50.89 25.66
N PHE A 6 -31.34 -51.28 24.44
CA PHE A 6 -29.99 -51.18 23.91
C PHE A 6 -29.80 -49.77 23.31
N CYS A 7 -28.96 -48.95 23.93
CA CYS A 7 -28.45 -47.72 23.33
C CYS A 7 -27.34 -48.06 22.34
N LEU A 8 -27.62 -47.98 21.04
CA LEU A 8 -26.59 -47.98 19.99
C LEU A 8 -26.12 -46.53 19.77
N ALA A 9 -24.97 -46.19 20.36
CA ALA A 9 -24.26 -44.95 20.04
C ALA A 9 -23.47 -45.15 18.73
N LEU A 10 -23.95 -44.54 17.65
CA LEU A 10 -23.20 -44.41 16.40
C LEU A 10 -22.11 -43.34 16.57
N LEU A 11 -20.87 -43.78 16.70
CA LEU A 11 -19.68 -42.94 16.59
C LEU A 11 -19.43 -42.61 15.12
N MET A 12 -19.76 -41.40 14.70
CA MET A 12 -19.31 -40.85 13.41
C MET A 12 -17.85 -40.40 13.51
N PRO A 13 -16.96 -40.83 12.59
CA PRO A 13 -15.60 -40.32 12.53
C PRO A 13 -15.62 -38.87 12.03
N ILE A 14 -15.16 -37.95 12.86
CA ILE A 14 -14.92 -36.55 12.49
C ILE A 14 -13.69 -36.54 11.58
N ALA A 15 -13.89 -36.48 10.28
CA ALA A 15 -12.82 -36.24 9.32
C ALA A 15 -12.27 -34.83 9.56
N ALA A 16 -11.07 -34.74 10.13
CA ALA A 16 -10.36 -33.48 10.25
C ALA A 16 -10.01 -32.98 8.84
N ALA A 17 -10.81 -32.05 8.33
CA ALA A 17 -10.47 -31.30 7.14
C ALA A 17 -9.19 -30.51 7.45
N ALA A 18 -8.05 -30.96 6.91
CA ALA A 18 -6.81 -30.20 6.92
C ALA A 18 -7.06 -28.89 6.18
N SER A 19 -7.29 -27.83 6.95
CA SER A 19 -7.43 -26.47 6.43
C SER A 19 -6.08 -26.05 5.86
N ALA A 20 -5.91 -26.20 4.55
CA ALA A 20 -4.72 -25.71 3.86
C ALA A 20 -4.68 -24.19 4.04
N ALA A 21 -3.62 -23.70 4.68
CA ALA A 21 -3.42 -22.26 4.83
C ALA A 21 -3.42 -21.61 3.43
N PRO A 22 -4.10 -20.46 3.26
CA PRO A 22 -4.08 -19.76 1.98
C PRO A 22 -2.62 -19.43 1.59
N PRO A 23 -2.31 -19.40 0.29
CA PRO A 23 -0.97 -19.09 -0.18
C PRO A 23 -0.54 -17.70 0.35
N PRO A 24 0.75 -17.51 0.66
CA PRO A 24 1.25 -16.21 1.08
C PRO A 24 0.91 -15.17 0.01
N ALA A 25 0.50 -13.98 0.46
CA ALA A 25 0.24 -12.86 -0.44
C ALA A 25 1.48 -12.57 -1.31
N PRO A 26 1.30 -12.21 -2.59
CA PRO A 26 2.41 -11.93 -3.48
C PRO A 26 3.26 -10.77 -2.95
N ASP A 27 4.58 -10.90 -3.04
CA ASP A 27 5.51 -9.80 -2.78
C ASP A 27 5.34 -8.73 -3.87
N LEU A 28 4.92 -7.53 -3.45
CA LEU A 28 4.67 -6.41 -4.35
C LEU A 28 5.91 -5.54 -4.56
N ALA A 29 7.03 -5.80 -3.88
CA ALA A 29 8.23 -4.96 -3.95
C ALA A 29 8.73 -4.74 -5.40
N PRO A 30 8.89 -5.78 -6.25
CA PRO A 30 9.38 -5.57 -7.62
C PRO A 30 8.41 -4.74 -8.46
N LEU A 31 7.10 -4.96 -8.28
CA LEU A 31 6.06 -4.22 -8.99
C LEU A 31 6.06 -2.74 -8.57
N VAL A 32 6.06 -2.46 -7.27
CA VAL A 32 6.05 -1.09 -6.76
C VAL A 32 7.33 -0.35 -7.14
N SER A 33 8.49 -0.99 -7.04
CA SER A 33 9.76 -0.38 -7.48
C SER A 33 9.70 0.03 -8.96
N LYS A 34 9.23 -0.86 -9.83
CA LYS A 34 9.06 -0.54 -11.25
C LYS A 34 8.08 0.62 -11.48
N LEU A 35 6.95 0.62 -10.79
CA LEU A 35 5.95 1.68 -10.91
C LEU A 35 6.53 3.02 -10.44
N VAL A 36 7.27 3.05 -9.34
CA VAL A 36 7.95 4.26 -8.85
C VAL A 36 8.95 4.78 -9.88
N ASP A 37 9.74 3.91 -10.51
CA ASP A 37 10.65 4.33 -11.58
C ASP A 37 9.91 4.87 -12.81
N ASP A 38 8.80 4.24 -13.19
CA ASP A 38 7.96 4.72 -14.29
C ASP A 38 7.35 6.11 -13.98
N THR A 39 7.18 6.49 -12.69
CA THR A 39 6.70 7.84 -12.34
C THR A 39 7.63 8.97 -12.78
N ALA A 40 8.93 8.70 -12.89
CA ALA A 40 9.94 9.70 -13.23
C ALA A 40 10.36 9.67 -14.71
N ARG A 41 9.76 8.78 -15.53
CA ARG A 41 10.25 8.50 -16.89
C ARG A 41 9.78 9.52 -17.94
N ASP A 42 8.47 9.65 -18.09
CA ASP A 42 7.79 10.53 -19.06
C ASP A 42 6.34 10.75 -18.59
N SER A 43 5.66 11.80 -19.09
CA SER A 43 4.30 12.17 -18.62
C SER A 43 3.27 11.05 -18.75
N ASP A 44 3.38 10.23 -19.80
CA ASP A 44 2.45 9.14 -20.06
C ASP A 44 2.65 7.97 -19.08
N SER A 45 3.90 7.70 -18.74
CA SER A 45 4.31 6.69 -17.79
C SER A 45 4.03 7.12 -16.36
N GLU A 46 4.23 8.40 -16.05
CA GLU A 46 3.85 9.03 -14.79
C GLU A 46 2.37 8.79 -14.48
N ARG A 47 1.49 9.18 -15.41
CA ARG A 47 0.05 9.01 -15.27
C ARG A 47 -0.34 7.56 -15.01
N ARG A 48 0.14 6.63 -15.86
CA ARG A 48 -0.18 5.20 -15.73
C ARG A 48 0.36 4.61 -14.42
N ALA A 49 1.56 5.03 -14.01
CA ALA A 49 2.19 4.55 -12.79
C ALA A 49 1.41 5.00 -11.55
N PHE A 50 1.02 6.27 -11.46
CA PHE A 50 0.21 6.74 -10.33
C PHE A 50 -1.17 6.08 -10.27
N ASP A 51 -1.84 5.88 -11.41
CA ASP A 51 -3.11 5.14 -11.46
C ASP A 51 -2.93 3.70 -10.94
N ALA A 52 -1.86 3.01 -11.38
CA ALA A 52 -1.55 1.67 -10.92
C ALA A 52 -1.23 1.61 -9.42
N LEU A 53 -0.42 2.55 -8.91
CA LEU A 53 -0.06 2.64 -7.49
C LEU A 53 -1.29 2.86 -6.60
N MET A 54 -2.24 3.72 -7.01
CA MET A 54 -3.50 3.91 -6.29
C MET A 54 -4.36 2.64 -6.29
N ASN A 55 -4.37 1.89 -7.40
CA ASN A 55 -5.15 0.66 -7.54
C ASN A 55 -4.62 -0.53 -6.74
N LEU A 56 -3.37 -0.50 -6.27
CA LEU A 56 -2.85 -1.50 -5.33
C LEU A 56 -3.57 -1.46 -3.97
N GLY A 57 -4.20 -0.33 -3.64
CA GLY A 57 -4.94 -0.18 -2.38
C GLY A 57 -4.06 -0.37 -1.14
N SER A 58 -4.67 -0.87 -0.06
CA SER A 58 -3.98 -1.07 1.22
C SER A 58 -2.78 -2.02 1.14
N ALA A 59 -2.82 -3.02 0.25
CA ALA A 59 -1.73 -3.97 0.08
C ALA A 59 -0.44 -3.30 -0.43
N GLY A 60 -0.55 -2.23 -1.22
CA GLY A 60 0.61 -1.49 -1.74
C GLY A 60 1.25 -0.55 -0.73
N VAL A 61 0.56 -0.20 0.36
CA VAL A 61 0.99 0.86 1.29
C VAL A 61 2.40 0.62 1.88
N PRO A 62 2.76 -0.56 2.41
CA PRO A 62 4.10 -0.76 2.97
C PRO A 62 5.23 -0.53 1.97
N TYR A 63 5.01 -0.97 0.73
CA TYR A 63 5.97 -0.84 -0.36
C TYR A 63 6.04 0.58 -0.90
N ILE A 64 4.92 1.31 -0.97
CA ILE A 64 4.94 2.73 -1.36
C ILE A 64 5.69 3.56 -0.31
N VAL A 65 5.45 3.28 0.97
CA VAL A 65 6.16 3.95 2.08
C VAL A 65 7.66 3.72 1.99
N SER A 66 8.12 2.54 1.56
CA SER A 66 9.55 2.27 1.40
C SER A 66 10.22 3.00 0.24
N HIS A 67 9.47 3.72 -0.60
CA HIS A 67 10.02 4.59 -1.64
C HIS A 67 9.86 6.08 -1.32
N LEU A 68 9.27 6.44 -0.17
CA LEU A 68 9.25 7.84 0.26
C LEU A 68 10.66 8.36 0.50
N GLY A 69 10.92 9.54 -0.03
CA GLY A 69 12.24 10.19 0.01
C GLY A 69 12.79 10.44 -1.39
N ASP A 70 12.28 9.72 -2.39
CA ASP A 70 12.64 9.91 -3.79
C ASP A 70 12.43 11.37 -4.24
N GLY A 71 13.56 12.02 -4.52
CA GLY A 71 13.62 13.43 -4.89
C GLY A 71 13.67 13.68 -6.39
N ARG A 72 13.51 12.67 -7.23
CA ARG A 72 13.43 12.86 -8.68
C ARG A 72 12.23 13.74 -9.02
N ARG A 73 12.40 14.59 -10.04
CA ARG A 73 11.34 15.50 -10.50
C ARG A 73 10.35 14.74 -11.37
N LEU A 74 9.07 15.03 -11.19
CA LEU A 74 8.02 14.47 -12.04
C LEU A 74 8.00 15.20 -13.40
N PRO A 75 7.87 14.47 -14.53
CA PRO A 75 7.75 15.04 -15.86
C PRO A 75 6.52 15.95 -16.05
N GLU A 76 5.33 15.46 -15.69
CA GLU A 76 4.04 16.15 -15.86
C GLU A 76 3.67 16.97 -14.62
N GLN A 77 4.08 16.49 -13.44
CA GLN A 77 3.75 17.11 -12.15
C GLN A 77 2.26 17.12 -11.86
N SER A 78 1.55 16.09 -12.32
CA SER A 78 0.11 16.02 -12.18
C SER A 78 -0.41 14.61 -11.92
N ILE A 79 -1.27 14.50 -10.91
CA ILE A 79 -1.98 13.27 -10.58
C ILE A 79 -3.47 13.53 -10.65
N TRP A 80 -4.21 12.66 -11.35
CA TRP A 80 -5.66 12.75 -11.45
C TRP A 80 -6.30 11.60 -10.69
N VAL A 81 -7.15 11.92 -9.71
CA VAL A 81 -7.97 10.96 -9.00
C VAL A 81 -9.36 10.94 -9.63
N ARG A 82 -9.67 9.85 -10.31
CA ARG A 82 -10.97 9.62 -10.95
C ARG A 82 -11.72 8.56 -10.15
N ARG A 83 -12.90 8.89 -9.66
CA ARG A 83 -13.78 7.95 -8.94
C ARG A 83 -15.19 8.07 -9.48
N THR A 84 -15.79 6.94 -9.84
CA THR A 84 -17.18 6.89 -10.30
C THR A 84 -18.10 7.54 -9.27
N GLY A 85 -18.91 8.50 -9.71
CA GLY A 85 -19.85 9.23 -8.84
C GLY A 85 -19.23 10.35 -8.02
N SER A 86 -17.97 10.72 -8.25
CA SER A 86 -17.31 11.89 -7.65
C SER A 86 -16.73 12.80 -8.73
N ARG A 87 -16.54 14.08 -8.40
CA ARG A 87 -15.77 14.97 -9.28
C ARG A 87 -14.31 14.53 -9.29
N ASP A 88 -13.70 14.61 -10.47
CA ASP A 88 -12.27 14.42 -10.64
C ASP A 88 -11.50 15.42 -9.77
N ARG A 89 -10.43 14.94 -9.14
CA ARG A 89 -9.54 15.76 -8.32
C ARG A 89 -8.13 15.70 -8.89
N GLN A 90 -7.52 16.85 -9.09
CA GLN A 90 -6.15 16.96 -9.55
C GLN A 90 -5.21 17.32 -8.39
N GLY A 91 -4.12 16.60 -8.25
CA GLY A 91 -2.95 16.96 -7.44
C GLY A 91 -1.84 17.50 -8.35
N GLN A 92 -0.98 18.35 -7.77
CA GLN A 92 0.14 18.98 -8.48
C GLN A 92 1.48 18.70 -7.78
N PRO A 93 1.92 17.43 -7.66
CA PRO A 93 3.20 17.10 -7.04
C PRO A 93 4.36 17.39 -7.99
N TRP A 94 5.46 17.92 -7.47
CA TRP A 94 6.64 18.28 -8.26
C TRP A 94 7.69 17.18 -8.27
N TYR A 95 7.72 16.36 -7.21
CA TYR A 95 8.70 15.31 -7.01
C TYR A 95 8.02 13.97 -6.75
N VAL A 96 8.73 12.87 -7.03
CA VAL A 96 8.23 11.51 -6.81
C VAL A 96 7.71 11.34 -5.38
N HIS A 97 8.47 11.77 -4.37
CA HIS A 97 8.02 11.76 -2.97
C HIS A 97 6.64 12.41 -2.77
N ASP A 98 6.41 13.60 -3.32
CA ASP A 98 5.16 14.34 -3.16
C ASP A 98 4.00 13.61 -3.87
N GLY A 99 4.28 12.98 -5.01
CA GLY A 99 3.34 12.13 -5.72
C GLY A 99 2.97 10.86 -4.93
N LEU A 100 3.96 10.19 -4.36
CA LEU A 100 3.74 9.02 -3.50
C LEU A 100 2.99 9.38 -2.23
N GLU A 101 3.26 10.53 -1.61
CA GLU A 101 2.49 11.03 -0.47
C GLU A 101 1.01 11.25 -0.86
N PHE A 102 0.79 11.82 -2.05
CA PHE A 102 -0.56 12.01 -2.56
C PHE A 102 -1.28 10.67 -2.80
N VAL A 103 -0.60 9.67 -3.38
CA VAL A 103 -1.14 8.30 -3.51
C VAL A 103 -1.50 7.73 -2.15
N LEU A 104 -0.60 7.81 -1.17
CA LEU A 104 -0.85 7.33 0.19
C LEU A 104 -2.06 8.01 0.80
N LYS A 105 -2.24 9.32 0.61
CA LYS A 105 -3.44 10.03 1.06
C LYS A 105 -4.71 9.54 0.37
N VAL A 106 -4.68 9.29 -0.93
CA VAL A 106 -5.84 8.77 -1.66
C VAL A 106 -6.25 7.39 -1.16
N VAL A 107 -5.25 6.53 -0.91
CA VAL A 107 -5.45 5.14 -0.48
C VAL A 107 -5.85 5.05 0.99
N THR A 108 -5.22 5.81 1.87
CA THR A 108 -5.37 5.68 3.33
C THR A 108 -6.28 6.74 3.95
N GLY A 109 -6.55 7.84 3.24
CA GLY A 109 -7.17 9.03 3.80
C GLY A 109 -6.27 9.86 4.73
N ARG A 110 -4.98 9.51 4.87
CA ARG A 110 -4.04 10.13 5.83
C ARG A 110 -3.03 11.04 5.12
N ALA A 111 -2.59 12.09 5.80
CA ALA A 111 -1.51 12.96 5.35
C ALA A 111 -0.62 13.37 6.55
N PHE A 112 0.66 13.65 6.30
CA PHE A 112 1.63 14.00 7.34
C PHE A 112 2.47 15.23 6.98
N GLY A 113 1.85 16.28 6.46
CA GLY A 113 2.55 17.52 6.14
C GLY A 113 1.70 18.47 5.31
N PRO A 114 2.27 19.63 4.94
CA PRO A 114 1.67 20.52 3.96
C PRO A 114 1.38 19.77 2.66
N GLN A 115 0.20 19.99 2.09
CA GLN A 115 -0.27 19.33 0.87
C GLN A 115 -0.11 20.27 -0.33
N ASN A 116 1.08 20.82 -0.49
CA ASN A 116 1.39 21.86 -1.48
C ASN A 116 2.14 21.32 -2.72
N GLY A 117 2.50 20.03 -2.71
CA GLY A 117 3.10 19.35 -3.85
C GLY A 117 4.56 19.69 -4.12
N HIS A 118 5.26 20.41 -3.23
CA HIS A 118 6.65 20.79 -3.46
C HIS A 118 7.45 20.81 -2.14
N LEU A 119 7.43 19.70 -1.40
CA LEU A 119 8.12 19.67 -0.11
C LEU A 119 9.64 19.86 -0.30
N LEU A 120 10.22 20.70 0.55
CA LEU A 120 11.67 20.85 0.67
C LEU A 120 12.29 19.51 1.10
N PRO A 121 13.57 19.22 0.78
CA PRO A 121 14.22 17.97 1.17
C PRO A 121 14.06 17.63 2.67
N SER A 122 14.31 18.62 3.55
CA SER A 122 14.15 18.45 5.00
C SER A 122 12.70 18.21 5.46
N GLN A 123 11.71 18.66 4.68
CA GLN A 123 10.30 18.36 4.92
C GLN A 123 9.96 16.93 4.46
N ARG A 124 10.51 16.49 3.31
CA ARG A 124 10.35 15.11 2.80
C ARG A 124 10.92 14.08 3.76
N GLU A 125 12.09 14.34 4.34
CA GLU A 125 12.67 13.49 5.37
C GLU A 125 11.77 13.38 6.62
N LYS A 126 11.26 14.52 7.11
CA LYS A 126 10.33 14.56 8.25
C LYS A 126 9.01 13.82 7.94
N ASN A 127 8.48 14.00 6.74
CA ASN A 127 7.28 13.33 6.25
C ASN A 127 7.49 11.81 6.16
N THR A 128 8.61 11.39 5.57
CA THR A 128 9.02 9.98 5.47
C THR A 128 9.06 9.33 6.85
N ARG A 129 9.71 9.94 7.85
CA ARG A 129 9.75 9.39 9.22
C ARG A 129 8.37 9.19 9.84
N LYS A 130 7.43 10.12 9.61
CA LYS A 130 6.05 10.01 10.10
C LYS A 130 5.30 8.87 9.41
N TRP A 131 5.44 8.74 8.09
CA TRP A 131 4.85 7.64 7.33
C TRP A 131 5.42 6.29 7.72
N VAL A 132 6.75 6.17 7.87
CA VAL A 132 7.40 4.92 8.33
C VAL A 132 6.88 4.52 9.71
N ALA A 133 6.79 5.46 10.66
CA ALA A 133 6.26 5.17 11.99
C ALA A 133 4.80 4.67 11.94
N TRP A 134 3.94 5.35 11.19
CA TRP A 134 2.55 4.94 11.00
C TRP A 134 2.43 3.59 10.28
N CYS A 135 3.24 3.35 9.25
CA CYS A 135 3.27 2.10 8.49
C CYS A 135 3.64 0.91 9.36
N VAL A 136 4.68 1.04 10.18
CA VAL A 136 5.12 0.00 11.11
C VAL A 136 4.01 -0.36 12.11
N ASP A 137 3.29 0.64 12.61
CA ASP A 137 2.19 0.47 13.56
C ASP A 137 0.97 -0.22 12.93
N HIS A 138 0.61 0.17 11.70
CA HIS A 138 -0.58 -0.35 11.01
C HIS A 138 -0.35 -1.64 10.21
N TYR A 139 0.89 -1.91 9.82
CA TYR A 139 1.31 -3.08 9.05
C TYR A 139 2.46 -3.81 9.77
N PRO A 140 2.24 -4.34 10.98
CA PRO A 140 3.32 -4.90 11.80
C PRO A 140 4.00 -6.11 11.15
N ALA A 141 3.27 -6.90 10.36
CA ALA A 141 3.83 -8.03 9.61
C ALA A 141 4.78 -7.59 8.48
N GLN A 142 4.65 -6.36 7.98
CA GLN A 142 5.48 -5.76 6.93
C GLN A 142 6.40 -4.66 7.49
N ALA A 143 6.62 -4.61 8.80
CA ALA A 143 7.39 -3.55 9.44
C ALA A 143 8.85 -3.47 8.96
N SER A 144 9.43 -4.57 8.44
CA SER A 144 10.74 -4.56 7.78
C SER A 144 10.68 -3.82 6.43
N VAL A 145 9.65 -4.08 5.63
CA VAL A 145 9.39 -3.41 4.35
C VAL A 145 9.19 -1.92 4.58
N CYS A 146 8.31 -1.53 5.52
CA CYS A 146 8.07 -0.11 5.85
C CYS A 146 9.36 0.67 6.16
N ARG A 147 10.38 0.02 6.74
CA ARG A 147 11.66 0.65 7.12
C ARG A 147 12.76 0.53 6.06
N SER A 148 12.52 -0.18 4.97
CA SER A 148 13.60 -0.54 4.02
C SER A 148 14.15 0.68 3.25
N GLY A 149 13.31 1.67 2.95
CA GLY A 149 13.71 2.90 2.26
C GLY A 149 14.39 3.98 3.10
N SER A 150 14.40 3.85 4.43
CA SER A 150 14.97 4.86 5.33
C SER A 150 16.43 4.58 5.71
N ARG A 151 17.14 3.73 4.96
CA ARG A 151 18.47 3.20 5.31
C ARG A 151 19.64 3.80 4.54
N ASP A 152 19.39 4.78 3.67
CA ASP A 152 20.43 5.47 2.91
C ASP A 152 20.69 6.88 3.45
#